data_AF-A0A0Q4RRP0-F1
#
_entry.id   AF-A0A0Q4RRP0-F1
#
_cell.length_a   1.000
_cell.length_b   1.000
_cell.length_c   1.000
_cell.angle_alpha   90.00
_cell.angle_beta   90.00
_cell.angle_gamma   90.00
#
_symmetry.space_group_name_H-M   'P 1'
#
loop_
_entity.id
_entity.type
_entity.pdbx_description
1 polymer ?
#
loop_
_entity_poly.entity_id
_entity_poly.type
_entity_poly.pdbx_seq_one_letter_code
_entity_poly.pdbx_strand_id
1 'polypeptide(L)'
;MKYIFSFLIFLFVVTGCSSNDGGSNHSKKSKNSLLTLEAFVVAKHDLEGRKKILLALDIENTELQSKLETIVDQNAEDILRANKFDLHWLDVRNISAEEFDFDAMKIGSKIRFVAENEQLDTHPPTSIAKAVNIMN
;
A
#
# COMPACT_ATOMS: atom_id res chain seq x y z
N MET A 1 16.03 23.47 42.84
CA MET A 1 15.84 23.24 41.39
C MET A 1 14.41 23.61 41.06
N LYS A 2 14.25 24.59 40.16
CA LYS A 2 12.98 25.26 39.82
C LYS A 2 12.31 24.52 38.67
N TYR A 3 11.01 24.23 38.79
CA TYR A 3 10.14 23.85 37.69
C TYR A 3 9.91 25.05 36.79
N ILE A 4 10.11 24.91 35.47
CA ILE A 4 9.50 25.78 34.49
C ILE A 4 8.99 24.89 33.36
N PHE A 5 7.69 24.60 33.41
CA PHE A 5 6.86 24.25 32.27
C PHE A 5 7.02 25.38 31.24
N SER A 6 7.52 25.08 30.04
CA SER A 6 7.46 26.01 28.93
C SER A 6 6.45 25.49 27.92
N PHE A 7 5.33 26.21 27.86
CA PHE A 7 4.19 25.98 27.00
C PHE A 7 4.56 26.28 25.54
N LEU A 8 4.26 25.32 24.65
CA LEU A 8 4.27 25.51 23.20
C LEU A 8 3.05 26.36 22.81
N ILE A 9 3.28 27.49 22.15
CA ILE A 9 2.23 28.23 21.44
C ILE A 9 2.74 28.49 20.03
N PHE A 10 2.25 27.70 19.08
CA PHE A 10 2.37 27.96 17.65
C PHE A 10 1.21 28.89 17.25
N LEU A 11 1.51 30.15 16.95
CA LEU A 11 0.56 31.09 16.37
C LEU A 11 0.54 30.86 14.85
N PHE A 12 -0.44 30.09 14.36
CA PHE A 12 -0.80 30.10 12.94
C PHE A 12 -1.71 31.29 12.68
N VAL A 13 -1.14 32.33 12.06
CA VAL A 13 -1.88 33.47 11.52
C VAL A 13 -2.59 32.99 10.26
N VAL A 14 -3.93 32.90 10.32
CA VAL A 14 -4.80 32.70 9.17
C VAL A 14 -5.03 34.06 8.51
N THR A 15 -4.26 34.40 7.48
CA THR A 15 -4.62 35.47 6.55
C THR A 15 -5.39 34.86 5.39
N GLY A 16 -6.70 35.13 5.37
CA GLY A 16 -7.54 34.92 4.21
C GLY A 16 -7.17 35.88 3.08
N CYS A 17 -7.14 35.36 1.87
CA CYS A 17 -7.31 36.15 0.66
C CYS A 17 -8.52 35.60 -0.10
N SER A 18 -9.47 36.49 -0.28
CA SER A 18 -10.70 36.38 -1.05
C SER A 18 -10.39 36.28 -2.54
N SER A 19 -11.00 35.30 -3.21
CA SER A 19 -11.31 35.36 -4.64
C SER A 19 -12.69 34.75 -4.88
N ASN A 20 -13.58 35.60 -5.37
CA ASN A 20 -14.75 35.28 -6.18
C ASN A 20 -14.36 34.28 -7.27
N ASP A 21 -15.12 33.20 -7.46
CA ASP A 21 -15.51 32.75 -8.81
C ASP A 21 -16.51 31.59 -8.77
N GLY A 22 -17.59 31.78 -9.54
CA GLY A 22 -18.27 30.74 -10.31
C GLY A 22 -18.72 29.50 -9.57
N GLY A 23 -19.99 29.49 -9.16
CA GLY A 23 -20.75 28.27 -8.94
C GLY A 23 -20.78 27.41 -10.21
N SER A 24 -19.75 26.61 -10.40
CA SER A 24 -19.79 25.43 -11.23
C SER A 24 -20.11 24.27 -10.31
N ASN A 25 -21.27 23.68 -10.54
CA ASN A 25 -21.71 22.43 -9.91
C ASN A 25 -20.80 21.31 -10.45
N HIS A 26 -19.54 21.28 -10.04
CA HIS A 26 -18.75 20.06 -10.09
C HIS A 26 -19.29 19.18 -8.97
N SER A 27 -20.37 18.45 -9.31
CA SER A 27 -20.59 17.16 -8.67
C SER A 27 -19.24 16.46 -8.69
N LYS A 28 -18.64 16.31 -7.51
CA LYS A 28 -17.49 15.46 -7.30
C LYS A 28 -17.96 14.09 -7.77
N LYS A 29 -17.70 13.75 -9.02
CA LYS A 29 -17.58 12.36 -9.44
C LYS A 29 -16.44 11.83 -8.59
N SER A 30 -16.77 11.30 -7.41
CA SER A 30 -15.97 10.30 -6.75
C SER A 30 -15.84 9.18 -7.79
N LYS A 31 -14.79 9.27 -8.60
CA LYS A 31 -14.34 8.16 -9.41
C LYS A 31 -13.70 7.22 -8.39
N ASN A 32 -14.50 6.35 -7.81
CA ASN A 32 -14.00 5.05 -7.36
C ASN A 32 -13.52 4.30 -8.61
N SER A 33 -12.41 4.74 -9.18
CA SER A 33 -11.69 3.96 -10.18
C SER A 33 -10.98 2.86 -9.40
N LEU A 34 -11.27 1.61 -9.76
CA LEU A 34 -10.51 0.47 -9.29
C LEU A 34 -9.29 0.33 -10.19
N LEU A 35 -8.18 -0.12 -9.59
CA LEU A 35 -6.97 -0.49 -10.28
C LEU A 35 -6.87 -2.02 -10.30
N THR A 36 -6.52 -2.59 -11.44
CA THR A 36 -6.24 -4.03 -11.58
C THR A 36 -4.80 -4.21 -12.03
N LEU A 37 -4.00 -4.92 -11.25
CA LEU A 37 -2.58 -5.16 -11.52
C LEU A 37 -2.21 -6.63 -11.28
N GLU A 38 -1.05 -7.02 -11.81
CA GLU A 38 -0.38 -8.28 -11.52
C GLU A 38 0.90 -8.02 -10.74
N ALA A 39 1.28 -8.94 -9.86
CA ALA A 39 2.47 -8.81 -9.03
C ALA A 39 3.00 -10.16 -8.56
N PHE A 40 4.26 -10.20 -8.12
CA PHE A 40 4.78 -11.29 -7.30
C PHE A 40 4.62 -10.96 -5.83
N VAL A 41 4.18 -11.95 -5.05
CA VAL A 41 4.15 -11.88 -3.59
C VAL A 41 5.56 -12.09 -3.06
N VAL A 42 6.15 -11.11 -2.40
CA VAL A 42 7.53 -11.21 -1.88
C VAL A 42 7.60 -11.31 -0.35
N ALA A 43 6.57 -10.85 0.37
CA ALA A 43 6.45 -11.09 1.80
C ALA A 43 4.99 -11.01 2.28
N LYS A 44 4.73 -11.53 3.49
CA LYS A 44 3.48 -11.35 4.24
C LYS A 44 3.77 -10.62 5.54
N HIS A 45 2.83 -9.78 5.97
CA HIS A 45 2.90 -9.09 7.26
C HIS A 45 1.54 -9.17 7.95
N ASP A 46 1.54 -9.69 9.18
CA ASP A 46 0.36 -9.72 10.05
C ASP A 46 0.74 -9.12 11.40
N LEU A 47 0.18 -7.94 11.68
CA LEU A 47 0.37 -7.24 12.94
C LEU A 47 -0.98 -6.73 13.43
N GLU A 48 -1.37 -7.15 14.63
CA GLU A 48 -2.63 -6.72 15.28
C GLU A 48 -3.88 -6.94 14.40
N GLY A 49 -3.90 -8.04 13.63
CA GLY A 49 -5.00 -8.38 12.73
C GLY A 49 -5.02 -7.59 11.42
N ARG A 50 -4.00 -6.75 11.17
CA ARG A 50 -3.80 -6.09 9.88
C ARG A 50 -2.93 -6.96 8.99
N LYS A 51 -3.59 -7.73 8.13
CA LYS A 51 -2.94 -8.56 7.11
C LYS A 51 -2.58 -7.72 5.88
N LYS A 52 -1.29 -7.66 5.57
CA LYS A 52 -0.72 -6.99 4.39
C LYS A 52 0.21 -7.91 3.62
N ILE A 53 0.27 -7.71 2.32
CA ILE A 53 1.13 -8.46 1.40
C ILE A 53 2.12 -7.48 0.77
N LEU A 54 3.42 -7.78 0.81
CA LEU A 54 4.42 -7.03 0.07
C LEU A 54 4.49 -7.60 -1.34
N LEU A 55 4.36 -6.73 -2.32
CA LEU A 55 4.31 -7.05 -3.74
C LEU A 55 5.51 -6.44 -4.46
N ALA A 56 5.99 -7.15 -5.48
CA ALA A 56 6.84 -6.58 -6.52
C ALA A 56 6.01 -6.45 -7.80
N LEU A 57 5.81 -5.22 -8.29
CA LEU A 57 4.89 -4.91 -9.41
C LEU A 57 5.52 -5.12 -10.78
N ASP A 58 6.85 -5.04 -10.89
CA ASP A 58 7.59 -5.15 -12.15
C ASP A 58 7.76 -6.61 -12.59
N ILE A 59 6.65 -7.28 -12.92
CA ILE A 59 6.61 -8.72 -13.21
C ILE A 59 7.41 -9.12 -14.46
N GLU A 60 7.71 -8.18 -15.36
CA GLU A 60 8.50 -8.42 -16.58
C GLU A 60 10.01 -8.28 -16.34
N ASN A 61 10.42 -7.82 -15.16
CA ASN A 61 11.81 -7.64 -14.79
C ASN A 61 12.55 -8.98 -14.70
N THR A 62 13.57 -9.15 -15.55
CA THR A 62 14.35 -10.40 -15.62
C THR A 62 15.21 -10.63 -14.37
N GLU A 63 15.68 -9.56 -13.70
CA GLU A 63 16.40 -9.70 -12.43
C GLU A 63 15.46 -10.16 -11.31
N LEU A 64 14.25 -9.58 -11.22
CA LEU A 64 13.24 -10.01 -10.25
C LEU A 64 12.91 -11.50 -10.45
N GLN A 65 12.62 -11.91 -11.69
CA GLN A 65 12.26 -13.30 -12.00
C GLN A 65 13.42 -14.27 -11.68
N SER A 66 14.65 -13.93 -12.08
CA SER A 66 15.81 -14.81 -11.87
C SER A 66 16.26 -14.90 -10.40
N LYS A 67 15.91 -13.91 -9.57
CA LYS A 67 16.28 -13.86 -8.14
C LYS A 67 15.10 -14.06 -7.21
N LEU A 68 13.90 -14.38 -7.72
CA LEU A 68 12.69 -14.46 -6.92
C LEU A 68 12.86 -15.39 -5.72
N GLU A 69 13.45 -16.57 -5.90
CA GLU A 69 13.72 -17.53 -4.83
C GLU A 69 14.58 -16.92 -3.70
N THR A 70 15.66 -16.21 -4.05
CA THR A 70 16.51 -15.52 -3.07
C THR A 70 15.79 -14.36 -2.39
N ILE A 71 14.87 -13.69 -3.09
CA ILE A 71 14.11 -12.55 -2.54
C ILE A 71 13.09 -13.06 -1.51
N VAL A 72 12.35 -14.13 -1.82
CA VAL A 72 11.27 -14.63 -0.96
C VAL A 72 11.77 -15.31 0.31
N ASP A 73 13.05 -15.69 0.36
CA ASP A 73 13.73 -16.21 1.55
C ASP A 73 14.13 -15.10 2.56
N GLN A 74 14.06 -13.82 2.15
CA GLN A 74 14.35 -12.69 3.01
C GLN A 74 13.10 -12.24 3.78
N ASN A 75 13.31 -11.60 4.94
CA ASN A 75 12.21 -10.92 5.63
C ASN A 75 11.84 -9.61 4.89
N ALA A 76 10.64 -9.08 5.18
CA ALA A 76 10.15 -7.86 4.55
C ALA A 76 11.08 -6.65 4.76
N GLU A 77 11.68 -6.50 5.95
CA GLU A 77 12.54 -5.35 6.27
C GLU A 77 13.81 -5.34 5.42
N ASP A 78 14.41 -6.50 5.18
CA ASP A 78 15.61 -6.63 4.36
C ASP A 78 15.31 -6.40 2.87
N ILE A 79 14.16 -6.88 2.39
CA ILE A 79 13.68 -6.61 1.02
C ILE A 79 13.48 -5.10 0.82
N LEU A 80 12.82 -4.44 1.78
CA LEU A 80 12.58 -3.00 1.76
C LEU A 80 13.88 -2.19 1.83
N ARG A 81 14.82 -2.60 2.70
CA ARG A 81 16.11 -1.94 2.85
C ARG A 81 16.95 -2.03 1.57
N ALA A 82 16.85 -3.14 0.83
CA ALA A 82 17.54 -3.29 -0.44
C ALA A 82 17.08 -2.28 -1.50
N ASN A 83 15.81 -1.85 -1.44
CA ASN A 83 15.21 -0.82 -2.31
C ASN A 83 15.53 -1.02 -3.81
N LYS A 84 15.45 -2.27 -4.30
CA LYS A 84 15.84 -2.65 -5.66
C LYS A 84 14.70 -2.74 -6.67
N PHE A 85 13.49 -3.00 -6.19
CA PHE A 85 12.32 -3.29 -7.03
C PHE A 85 11.21 -2.29 -6.76
N ASP A 86 10.26 -2.20 -7.70
CA ASP A 86 9.02 -1.47 -7.46
C ASP A 86 8.15 -2.25 -6.48
N LEU A 87 8.24 -1.87 -5.20
CA LEU A 87 7.59 -2.53 -4.08
C LEU A 87 6.31 -1.82 -3.70
N HIS A 88 5.29 -2.60 -3.35
CA HIS A 88 3.97 -2.09 -2.99
C HIS A 88 3.34 -2.93 -1.89
N TRP A 89 2.69 -2.29 -0.91
CA TRP A 89 1.90 -2.99 0.09
C TRP A 89 0.46 -3.16 -0.38
N LEU A 90 -0.08 -4.37 -0.26
CA LEU A 90 -1.49 -4.64 -0.49
C LEU A 90 -2.16 -4.99 0.83
N ASP A 91 -3.08 -4.15 1.28
CA ASP A 91 -3.86 -4.35 2.50
C ASP A 91 -5.10 -5.18 2.19
N VAL A 92 -5.18 -6.39 2.75
CA VAL A 92 -6.25 -7.36 2.45
C VAL A 92 -7.32 -7.41 3.54
N ARG A 93 -7.35 -6.45 4.47
CA ARG A 93 -8.29 -6.44 5.60
C ARG A 93 -9.78 -6.50 5.21
N ASN A 94 -10.11 -6.08 3.99
CA ASN A 94 -11.48 -6.00 3.48
C ASN A 94 -11.89 -7.22 2.67
N ILE A 95 -11.00 -8.21 2.51
CA ILE A 95 -11.30 -9.47 1.83
C ILE A 95 -11.56 -10.53 2.89
N SER A 96 -12.67 -11.25 2.76
CA SER A 96 -13.01 -12.31 3.71
C SER A 96 -12.09 -13.52 3.54
N ALA A 97 -11.92 -14.32 4.59
CA ALA A 97 -11.12 -15.55 4.54
C ALA A 97 -11.71 -16.61 3.59
N GLU A 98 -13.02 -16.55 3.32
CA GLU A 98 -13.70 -17.42 2.34
C GLU A 98 -13.34 -17.05 0.89
N GLU A 99 -13.11 -15.76 0.63
CA GLU A 99 -12.71 -15.26 -0.70
C GLU A 99 -11.20 -15.36 -0.92
N PHE A 100 -10.41 -15.18 0.15
CA PHE A 100 -8.96 -15.21 0.09
C PHE A 100 -8.35 -15.67 1.42
N ASP A 101 -7.73 -16.84 1.39
CA ASP A 101 -6.96 -17.36 2.51
C ASP A 101 -5.53 -16.80 2.51
N PHE A 102 -5.33 -15.72 3.27
CA PHE A 102 -4.01 -15.09 3.46
C PHE A 102 -2.97 -16.04 4.07
N ASP A 103 -3.39 -16.95 4.94
CA ASP A 103 -2.47 -17.83 5.65
C ASP A 103 -1.99 -18.95 4.71
N ALA A 104 -2.88 -19.48 3.86
CA ALA A 104 -2.55 -20.47 2.83
C ALA A 104 -1.80 -19.88 1.62
N MET A 105 -1.90 -18.57 1.35
CA MET A 105 -1.17 -17.95 0.23
C MET A 105 0.35 -18.13 0.38
N LYS A 106 0.98 -18.67 -0.67
CA LYS A 106 2.42 -18.90 -0.76
C LYS A 106 3.17 -17.63 -1.16
N ILE A 107 4.30 -17.36 -0.49
CA ILE A 107 5.25 -16.33 -0.93
C ILE A 107 5.95 -16.81 -2.21
N GLY A 108 6.12 -15.91 -3.18
CA GLY A 108 6.62 -16.20 -4.53
C GLY A 108 5.53 -16.46 -5.56
N SER A 109 4.27 -16.59 -5.13
CA SER A 109 3.14 -16.71 -6.06
C SER A 109 2.96 -15.43 -6.88
N LYS A 110 2.62 -15.61 -8.15
CA LYS A 110 2.08 -14.53 -8.97
C LYS A 110 0.60 -14.36 -8.65
N ILE A 111 0.16 -13.11 -8.50
CA ILE A 111 -1.24 -12.77 -8.23
C ILE A 111 -1.73 -11.71 -9.20
N ARG A 112 -3.04 -11.69 -9.43
CA ARG A 112 -3.77 -10.55 -9.98
C ARG A 112 -4.68 -9.99 -8.91
N PHE A 113 -4.60 -8.70 -8.63
CA PHE A 113 -5.41 -8.05 -7.61
C PHE A 113 -6.17 -6.86 -8.17
N VAL A 114 -7.31 -6.57 -7.53
CA VAL A 114 -8.09 -5.35 -7.73
C VAL A 114 -7.99 -4.55 -6.44
N ALA A 115 -7.67 -3.27 -6.55
CA ALA A 115 -7.55 -2.38 -5.39
C ALA A 115 -8.20 -1.02 -5.63
N GLU A 116 -8.44 -0.29 -4.55
CA GLU A 116 -8.79 1.13 -4.64
C GLU A 116 -7.62 1.90 -5.28
N ASN A 117 -7.95 2.80 -6.20
CA ASN A 117 -6.94 3.67 -6.82
C ASN A 117 -6.38 4.70 -5.83
N GLU A 118 -7.09 4.98 -4.74
CA GLU A 118 -6.55 5.75 -3.63
C GLU A 118 -5.51 4.89 -2.87
N GLN A 119 -4.29 5.42 -2.77
CA GLN A 119 -3.21 4.80 -2.03
C GLN A 119 -3.05 5.50 -0.68
N LEU A 120 -2.72 4.74 0.36
CA LEU A 120 -2.35 5.28 1.66
C LEU A 120 -0.92 5.81 1.60
N ASP A 121 -0.70 6.98 2.21
CA ASP A 121 0.62 7.62 2.32
C ASP A 121 1.54 6.80 3.24
N THR A 122 2.22 5.82 2.64
CA THR A 122 3.09 4.84 3.27
C THR A 122 4.29 4.60 2.36
N HIS A 123 5.39 4.11 2.91
CA HIS A 123 6.60 3.81 2.16
C HIS A 123 6.99 2.34 2.37
N PRO A 124 6.87 1.46 1.36
CA PRO A 124 6.28 1.68 0.04
C PRO A 124 4.78 2.00 0.08
N PRO A 125 4.21 2.52 -1.03
CA PRO A 125 2.79 2.84 -1.12
C PRO A 125 1.91 1.62 -0.77
N THR A 126 0.76 1.87 -0.15
CA THR A 126 -0.19 0.81 0.22
C THR A 126 -1.51 1.04 -0.52
N SER A 127 -2.06 0.00 -1.15
CA SER A 127 -3.44 0.00 -1.66
C SER A 127 -4.34 -0.91 -0.84
N ILE A 128 -5.63 -0.59 -0.80
CA ILE A 128 -6.65 -1.41 -0.16
C ILE A 128 -7.24 -2.37 -1.19
N ALA A 129 -7.09 -3.66 -0.94
CA ALA A 129 -7.56 -4.71 -1.84
C ALA A 129 -9.09 -4.83 -1.82
N LYS A 130 -9.65 -5.15 -2.99
CA LYS A 130 -11.05 -5.55 -3.20
C LYS A 130 -11.18 -6.99 -3.65
N ALA A 131 -10.18 -7.50 -4.36
CA ALA A 131 -10.10 -8.90 -4.76
C ALA A 131 -8.64 -9.29 -4.99
N VAL A 132 -8.32 -10.56 -4.71
CA VAL A 132 -7.01 -11.16 -4.99
C VAL A 132 -7.25 -12.52 -5.63
N ASN A 133 -6.61 -12.76 -6.77
CA ASN A 133 -6.64 -14.03 -7.49
C ASN A 133 -5.22 -14.56 -7.63
N ILE A 134 -4.98 -15.78 -7.17
CA ILE A 134 -3.69 -16.45 -7.36
C ILE A 134 -3.63 -16.96 -8.80
N MET A 135 -2.56 -16.59 -9.51
CA MET A 135 -2.30 -17.01 -10.89
C MET A 135 -1.36 -18.22 -10.84
N ASN A 136 -1.90 -19.41 -11.10
CA ASN A 136 -1.13 -20.66 -11.20
C ASN A 136 -0.46 -20.79 -12.57
#